data_AF-A0A4C1WT68-F1
#
_entry.id   AF-A0A4C1WT68-F1
#
_cell.length_a   1.000
_cell.length_b   1.000
_cell.length_c   1.000
_cell.angle_alpha   90.00
_cell.angle_beta   90.00
_cell.angle_gamma   90.00
#
_symmetry.space_group_name_H-M   'P 1'
#
loop_
_entity.id
_entity.type
_entity.pdbx_description
1 polymer ?
#
loop_
_entity_poly.entity_id
_entity_poly.type
_entity_poly.pdbx_seq_one_letter_code
_entity_poly.pdbx_strand_id
1 'polypeptide(L)'
;MAKIHELRYELLPHPAYSPDLAPCDYYLFPNLKKWLGGKRFESNEEVITETNAYIENLEKTYYLEGIKKLEKRWTKCIELKAMVATCPLLLKKEAVIRLEALRSRAASNRRLRAVSARCLLIGFGASR
;
A
#
# COMPACT_ATOMS: atom_id res chain seq x y z
N MET A 1 -4.29 19.75 8.64
CA MET A 1 -5.26 18.63 8.80
C MET A 1 -6.71 19.03 8.56
N ALA A 2 -7.13 20.28 8.83
CA ALA A 2 -8.52 20.74 8.63
C ALA A 2 -9.09 20.40 7.24
N LYS A 3 -8.34 20.67 6.17
CA LYS A 3 -8.82 20.42 4.79
C LYS A 3 -9.05 18.96 4.43
N ILE A 4 -8.25 18.03 4.97
CA ILE A 4 -8.39 16.58 4.71
C ILE A 4 -9.69 16.06 5.33
N HIS A 5 -10.00 16.53 6.55
CA HIS A 5 -11.24 16.18 7.24
C HIS A 5 -12.47 16.83 6.58
N GLU A 6 -12.37 18.07 6.10
CA GLU A 6 -13.43 18.73 5.33
C GLU A 6 -13.77 17.96 4.05
N LEU A 7 -12.75 17.48 3.33
CA LEU A 7 -12.90 16.72 2.09
C LEU A 7 -13.21 15.23 2.31
N ARG A 8 -13.33 14.80 3.57
CA ARG A 8 -13.62 13.41 3.99
C ARG A 8 -12.64 12.38 3.41
N TYR A 9 -11.38 12.76 3.24
CA TYR A 9 -10.34 11.83 2.81
C TYR A 9 -9.78 11.04 4.00
N GLU A 10 -9.55 9.75 3.79
CA GLU A 10 -8.85 8.90 4.74
C GLU A 10 -7.34 9.02 4.53
N LEU A 11 -6.61 9.34 5.61
CA LEU A 11 -5.16 9.40 5.58
C LEU A 11 -4.58 8.00 5.82
N LEU A 12 -3.84 7.49 4.84
CA LEU A 12 -3.13 6.22 4.99
C LEU A 12 -1.86 6.44 5.85
N PRO A 13 -1.63 5.63 6.90
CA PRO A 13 -0.41 5.75 7.69
C PRO A 13 0.80 5.42 6.81
N HIS A 14 1.75 6.35 6.75
CA HIS A 14 3.01 6.19 6.02
C HIS A 14 4.18 6.30 7.02
N PRO A 15 5.04 5.28 7.12
CA PRO A 15 6.23 5.36 7.96
C PRO A 15 7.19 6.45 7.47
N ALA A 16 7.94 7.03 8.40
CA ALA A 16 8.98 8.00 8.06
C ALA A 16 10.06 7.35 7.18
N TYR A 17 10.67 8.15 6.29
CA TYR A 17 11.80 7.75 5.43
C TYR A 17 11.57 6.46 4.61
N SER A 18 10.36 6.24 4.11
CA SER A 18 9.99 5.04 3.36
C SER A 18 9.62 5.32 1.90
N PRO A 19 10.54 5.84 1.08
CA PRO A 19 10.29 6.09 -0.34
C PRO A 19 9.93 4.80 -1.10
N ASP A 20 10.37 3.64 -0.60
CA ASP A 20 10.00 2.34 -1.16
C ASP A 20 8.50 2.02 -1.06
N LEU A 21 7.76 2.72 -0.20
CA LEU A 21 6.32 2.52 0.00
C LEU A 21 5.47 3.60 -0.70
N ALA A 22 6.09 4.57 -1.34
CA ALA A 22 5.41 5.63 -2.07
C ALA A 22 5.43 5.33 -3.58
N PRO A 23 4.27 5.06 -4.22
CA PRO A 23 4.20 4.76 -5.65
C PRO A 23 4.83 5.83 -6.55
N CYS A 24 4.76 7.10 -6.14
CA CYS A 24 5.42 8.18 -6.86
C CYS A 24 6.94 8.01 -6.88
N ASP A 25 7.53 7.71 -5.72
CA ASP A 25 8.99 7.61 -5.55
C ASP A 25 9.57 6.37 -6.19
N TYR A 26 8.91 5.21 -6.06
CA TYR A 26 9.47 3.97 -6.59
C TYR A 26 9.08 3.65 -8.03
N TYR A 27 8.03 4.26 -8.58
CA TYR A 27 7.50 3.91 -9.90
C TYR A 27 7.44 5.10 -10.85
N LEU A 28 6.80 6.20 -10.47
CA LEU A 28 6.58 7.33 -11.37
C LEU A 28 7.89 8.11 -11.65
N PHE A 29 8.55 8.61 -10.60
CA PHE A 29 9.73 9.46 -10.74
C PHE A 29 10.94 8.77 -11.38
N PRO A 30 11.25 7.49 -11.12
CA PRO A 30 12.36 6.82 -11.79
C PRO A 30 12.15 6.72 -13.30
N ASN A 31 10.91 6.52 -13.75
CA ASN A 31 10.60 6.44 -15.18
C ASN A 31 10.54 7.83 -15.83
N LEU A 32 10.00 8.82 -15.13
CA LEU A 32 10.07 10.22 -15.57
C LEU A 32 11.53 10.69 -15.69
N LYS A 33 12.39 10.37 -14.73
CA LYS A 33 13.81 10.73 -14.77
C LYS A 33 14.54 10.07 -15.96
N LYS A 34 14.15 8.85 -16.33
CA LYS A 34 14.67 8.20 -17.55
C LYS A 34 14.18 8.90 -18.82
N TRP A 35 12.91 9.31 -18.85
CA TRP A 35 12.32 10.05 -19.98
C TRP A 35 12.98 11.42 -20.21
N LEU A 36 13.25 12.14 -19.12
CA LEU A 36 13.94 13.43 -19.14
C LEU A 36 15.47 13.27 -19.28
N GLY A 37 15.99 12.06 -19.07
CA GLY A 37 17.40 11.76 -19.12
C GLY A 37 18.00 12.06 -20.49
N GLY A 38 19.07 12.85 -20.51
CA GLY A 38 19.78 13.21 -21.75
C GLY A 38 19.18 14.40 -22.51
N LYS A 39 18.02 14.93 -22.09
CA LYS A 39 17.48 16.18 -22.62
C LYS A 39 18.09 17.38 -21.89
N ARG A 40 18.42 18.43 -22.64
CA ARG A 40 18.79 19.74 -22.09
C ARG A 40 17.62 20.68 -22.35
N PHE A 41 17.26 21.44 -21.33
CA PHE A 41 16.17 22.41 -21.38
C PHE A 41 16.76 23.78 -21.09
N GLU A 42 16.29 24.79 -21.81
CA GLU A 42 16.75 26.18 -21.68
C GLU A 42 15.85 26.98 -20.72
N SER A 43 14.59 26.55 -20.59
CA SER A 43 13.57 27.19 -19.74
C SER A 43 12.82 26.17 -18.89
N ASN A 44 12.29 26.62 -17.75
CA ASN A 44 11.37 25.84 -16.92
C ASN A 44 10.07 25.48 -17.67
N GLU A 45 9.63 26.32 -18.60
CA GLU A 45 8.41 26.11 -19.38
C GLU A 45 8.53 24.88 -20.29
N GLU A 46 9.72 24.64 -20.84
CA GLU A 46 10.02 23.46 -21.65
C GLU A 46 9.96 22.19 -20.80
N VAL A 47 10.54 22.23 -19.60
CA VAL A 47 10.50 21.11 -18.64
C VAL A 47 9.07 20.77 -18.26
N ILE A 48 8.24 21.78 -17.98
CA ILE A 48 6.82 21.60 -17.63
C ILE A 48 6.07 20.98 -18.81
N THR A 49 6.25 21.50 -20.02
CA THR A 49 5.58 21.02 -21.23
C THR A 49 5.94 19.56 -21.52
N GLU A 50 7.23 19.21 -21.44
CA GLU A 50 7.70 17.84 -21.66
C GLU A 50 7.21 16.87 -20.58
N THR A 51 7.15 17.32 -19.33
CA THR A 51 6.64 16.52 -18.21
C THR A 51 5.14 16.27 -18.34
N ASN A 52 4.36 17.28 -18.75
CA ASN A 52 2.93 17.14 -19.00
C ASN A 52 2.68 16.18 -20.17
N ALA A 53 3.40 16.33 -21.27
CA ALA A 53 3.32 15.42 -22.41
C ALA A 53 3.63 13.97 -21.99
N TYR A 54 4.62 13.74 -21.13
CA TYR A 54 4.90 12.41 -20.60
C TYR A 54 3.71 11.84 -19.81
N ILE A 55 3.14 12.62 -18.89
CA ILE A 55 2.03 12.18 -18.03
C ILE A 55 0.76 11.90 -18.84
N GLU A 56 0.46 12.74 -19.84
CA GLU A 56 -0.69 12.58 -20.74
C GLU A 56 -0.58 11.33 -21.62
N ASN A 57 0.64 10.95 -22.00
CA ASN A 57 0.90 9.73 -22.75
C ASN A 57 0.81 8.44 -21.93
N LEU A 58 0.74 8.52 -20.58
CA LEU A 58 0.63 7.35 -19.73
C LEU A 58 -0.80 6.79 -19.70
N GLU A 59 -0.94 5.51 -20.04
CA GLU A 59 -2.22 4.82 -19.96
C GLU A 59 -2.62 4.56 -18.50
N LYS A 60 -3.93 4.45 -18.23
CA LYS A 60 -4.49 4.06 -16.92
C LYS A 60 -3.89 2.76 -16.37
N THR A 61 -3.55 1.82 -17.25
CA THR A 61 -2.93 0.53 -16.91
C THR A 61 -1.59 0.71 -16.19
N TYR A 62 -0.79 1.71 -16.60
CA TYR A 62 0.49 2.04 -15.98
C TYR A 62 0.32 2.39 -14.49
N TYR A 63 -0.61 3.30 -14.17
CA TYR A 63 -0.86 3.68 -12.78
C TYR A 63 -1.38 2.50 -11.94
N LEU A 64 -2.24 1.66 -12.52
CA LEU A 64 -2.73 0.44 -11.87
C LEU A 64 -1.60 -0.55 -11.57
N GLU A 65 -0.66 -0.74 -12.49
CA GLU A 65 0.52 -1.57 -12.25
C GLU A 65 1.40 -1.04 -11.12
N GLY A 66 1.61 0.27 -11.08
CA GLY A 66 2.32 0.96 -10.00
C GLY A 66 1.70 0.63 -8.64
N ILE A 67 0.38 0.77 -8.52
CA ILE A 67 -0.37 0.48 -7.28
C ILE A 67 -0.35 -1.02 -6.95
N LYS A 68 -0.52 -1.91 -7.93
CA LYS A 68 -0.45 -3.37 -7.70
C LYS A 68 0.90 -3.82 -7.13
N LYS A 69 1.99 -3.14 -7.50
CA LYS A 69 3.33 -3.43 -6.95
C LYS A 69 3.47 -3.05 -5.47
N LEU A 70 2.58 -2.20 -4.94
CA LEU A 70 2.59 -1.79 -3.54
C LEU A 70 2.36 -2.97 -2.59
N GLU A 71 1.44 -3.88 -2.94
CA GLU A 71 1.13 -5.08 -2.15
C GLU A 71 2.40 -5.94 -1.94
N LYS A 72 3.13 -6.21 -3.02
CA LYS A 72 4.37 -6.98 -2.97
C LYS A 72 5.44 -6.29 -2.12
N ARG A 73 5.54 -4.96 -2.21
CA ARG A 73 6.49 -4.16 -1.43
C ARG A 73 6.14 -4.17 0.06
N TRP A 74 4.86 -4.05 0.42
CA TRP A 74 4.40 -4.18 1.81
C TRP A 74 4.75 -5.55 2.40
N THR A 75 4.48 -6.64 1.67
CA THR A 75 4.85 -7.99 2.14
C THR A 75 6.36 -8.09 2.40
N LYS A 76 7.18 -7.57 1.50
CA LYS A 76 8.64 -7.56 1.67
C LYS A 76 9.09 -6.73 2.87
N CYS A 77 8.47 -5.57 3.12
CA CYS A 77 8.77 -4.75 4.30
C CYS A 77 8.43 -5.47 5.62
N ILE A 78 7.35 -6.24 5.64
CA ILE A 78 6.95 -7.05 6.81
C ILE A 78 7.96 -8.18 7.03
N GLU A 79 8.35 -8.90 5.98
CA GLU A 79 9.31 -10.01 6.06
C GLU A 79 10.69 -9.57 6.54
N LEU A 80 11.15 -8.40 6.09
CA LEU A 80 12.47 -7.87 6.47
C LEU A 80 12.53 -7.30 7.89
N LYS A 81 11.43 -7.34 8.67
CA LYS A 81 11.31 -6.74 10.01
C LYS A 81 11.76 -5.27 10.08
N ALA A 82 11.86 -4.58 8.94
CA ALA A 82 12.38 -3.21 8.85
C ALA A 82 11.42 -2.17 9.46
N MET A 83 10.25 -2.61 9.94
CA MET A 83 9.13 -1.78 10.38
C MET A 83 8.74 -2.01 11.85
N VAL A 84 9.54 -2.76 12.63
CA VAL A 84 9.16 -3.14 14.00
C VAL A 84 9.36 -2.01 15.03
N ALA A 85 10.02 -0.90 14.70
CA ALA A 85 10.33 0.11 15.71
C ALA A 85 9.33 1.27 15.87
N THR A 86 8.39 1.53 14.95
CA THR A 86 7.73 2.86 14.95
C THR A 86 6.24 2.96 14.66
N CYS A 87 5.49 1.89 14.34
CA CYS A 87 4.05 2.05 14.08
C CYS A 87 3.16 0.92 14.64
N PRO A 88 2.53 1.12 15.82
CA PRO A 88 1.59 0.15 16.42
C PRO A 88 0.34 -0.13 15.57
N LEU A 89 0.03 0.70 14.57
CA LEU A 89 -1.20 0.59 13.77
C LEU A 89 -1.12 -0.47 12.66
N LEU A 90 0.09 -0.91 12.27
CA LEU A 90 0.26 -1.97 11.27
C LEU A 90 -0.06 -3.36 11.81
N LEU A 91 0.19 -3.61 13.10
CA LEU A 91 -0.20 -4.85 13.78
C LEU A 91 -1.72 -5.09 13.73
N LYS A 92 -2.52 -4.01 13.73
CA LYS A 92 -3.98 -4.13 13.60
C LYS A 92 -4.42 -4.51 12.18
N LYS A 93 -3.72 -4.03 11.14
CA LYS A 93 -4.00 -4.42 9.74
C LYS A 93 -3.48 -5.82 9.41
N GLU A 94 -2.36 -6.24 10.02
CA GLU A 94 -1.89 -7.64 9.95
C GLU A 94 -2.94 -8.62 10.48
N ALA A 95 -3.65 -8.27 11.56
CA ALA A 95 -4.74 -9.09 12.07
C ALA A 95 -5.88 -9.22 11.06
N VAL A 96 -6.27 -8.14 10.38
CA VAL A 96 -7.36 -8.13 9.39
C VAL A 96 -7.00 -8.97 8.15
N ILE A 97 -5.83 -8.76 7.57
CA ILE A 97 -5.37 -9.51 6.38
C ILE A 97 -5.22 -11.01 6.71
N ARG A 98 -4.68 -11.34 7.90
CA ARG A 98 -4.62 -12.74 8.36
C ARG A 98 -6.00 -13.33 8.63
N LEU A 99 -6.95 -12.55 9.18
CA LEU A 99 -8.32 -13.01 9.40
C LEU A 99 -9.03 -13.32 8.06
N GLU A 100 -8.87 -12.48 7.05
CA GLU A 100 -9.46 -12.65 5.72
C GLU A 100 -8.84 -13.85 4.98
N ALA A 101 -7.52 -14.05 5.09
CA ALA A 101 -6.84 -15.22 4.56
C ALA A 101 -7.28 -16.53 5.25
N LEU A 102 -7.50 -16.51 6.57
CA LEU A 102 -8.02 -17.66 7.32
C LEU A 102 -9.49 -17.93 6.99
N ARG A 103 -10.31 -16.90 6.80
CA ARG A 103 -11.73 -17.02 6.39
C ARG A 103 -11.86 -17.60 4.99
N SER A 104 -10.96 -17.23 4.08
CA SER A 104 -10.88 -17.77 2.71
C SER A 104 -10.44 -19.24 2.68
N ARG A 105 -9.52 -19.66 3.57
CA ARG A 105 -9.14 -21.08 3.74
C ARG A 105 -10.23 -21.94 4.36
N ALA A 106 -11.00 -21.40 5.32
CA ALA A 106 -12.11 -22.11 5.95
C ALA A 106 -13.31 -22.33 5.01
N ALA A 107 -13.50 -21.48 3.99
CA ALA A 107 -14.56 -21.62 2.99
C ALA A 107 -14.36 -22.81 2.03
N SER A 108 -13.11 -23.23 1.80
CA SER A 108 -12.75 -24.29 0.85
C SER A 108 -12.77 -25.71 1.46
N ASN A 109 -12.69 -25.85 2.79
CA ASN A 109 -12.46 -27.14 3.44
C ASN A 109 -13.63 -27.57 4.34
N ARG A 110 -14.45 -28.53 3.86
CA ARG A 110 -15.66 -29.03 4.55
C ARG A 110 -15.38 -29.63 5.95
N ARG A 111 -14.14 -30.03 6.24
CA ARG A 111 -13.69 -30.56 7.55
C ARG A 111 -13.41 -29.50 8.63
N LEU A 112 -13.21 -28.22 8.28
CA LEU A 112 -12.88 -27.16 9.24
C LEU A 112 -14.09 -26.47 9.87
N ARG A 113 -15.31 -26.68 9.36
CA ARG A 113 -16.55 -26.12 9.95
C ARG A 113 -16.79 -26.61 11.38
N ALA A 114 -16.32 -27.81 11.74
CA ALA A 114 -16.50 -28.36 13.09
C ALA A 114 -15.49 -27.78 14.12
N VAL A 115 -14.30 -27.35 13.69
CA VAL A 115 -13.27 -26.80 14.60
C VAL A 115 -13.52 -25.32 14.92
N SER A 116 -14.10 -24.56 13.98
CA SER A 116 -14.42 -23.14 14.18
C SER A 116 -15.53 -22.90 15.22
N ALA A 117 -16.49 -23.82 15.35
CA ALA A 117 -17.55 -23.66 16.35
C ALA A 117 -17.07 -23.93 17.79
N ARG A 118 -15.98 -24.71 17.96
CA ARG A 118 -15.44 -25.06 19.28
C ARG A 118 -14.47 -24.00 19.83
N CYS A 119 -13.88 -23.16 18.95
CA CYS A 119 -12.99 -22.06 19.37
C CYS A 119 -13.78 -20.79 19.78
N LEU A 120 -15.01 -20.59 19.27
CA LEU A 120 -15.83 -19.43 19.62
C LEU A 120 -16.39 -19.45 21.06
N LEU A 121 -16.37 -20.61 21.75
CA LEU A 121 -16.87 -20.74 23.12
C LEU A 121 -15.83 -20.51 24.21
N ILE A 122 -14.53 -20.42 23.87
CA ILE A 122 -13.46 -20.23 24.88
C ILE A 122 -13.06 -18.74 25.01
N GLY A 123 -13.39 -17.89 24.03
CA GLY A 123 -12.95 -16.48 23.99
C GLY A 123 -13.93 -15.42 24.52
N PHE A 124 -15.09 -15.81 25.06
CA PHE A 124 -16.12 -14.86 25.54
C PHE A 124 -16.48 -15.05 27.03
N GLY A 125 -15.56 -15.62 27.81
CA GLY A 125 -15.70 -15.74 29.26
C GLY A 125 -14.51 -15.12 29.99
N ALA A 126 -14.78 -14.06 30.75
CA ALA A 126 -13.89 -13.28 31.61
C ALA A 126 -12.90 -12.33 30.86
N SER A 127 -12.84 -11.04 31.15
CA SER A 127 -12.99 -10.41 32.46
C SER A 127 -13.66 -9.04 32.37
N ARG A 128 -14.55 -8.79 33.34
CA ARG A 128 -14.75 -7.46 33.93
C ARG A 128 -13.50 -7.05 34.70
#